data_AF-A0AAX2V3I4-F1
#
_entry.id   AF-A0AAX2V3I4-F1
#
_cell.length_a   1.000
_cell.length_b   1.000
_cell.length_c   1.000
_cell.angle_alpha   90.00
_cell.angle_beta   90.00
_cell.angle_gamma   90.00
#
_symmetry.space_group_name_H-M   'P 1'
#
loop_
_entity.id
_entity.type
_entity.pdbx_description
1 polymer ?
#
loop_
_entity_poly.entity_id
_entity_poly.type
_entity_poly.pdbx_seq_one_letter_code
_entity_poly.pdbx_strand_id
1 'polypeptide(L)'
;MQQYDEWLIDFQVQHGRKPSDKEVAEAAKTGFALSSDLSRQKNSKFRQVLSKVGLGDLKFSWFLVLEILLLICIALFGYVVGYLFI
;
A
#
# COMPACT_ATOMS: atom_id res chain seq x y z
N MET A 1 -8.84 23.20 -16.57
CA MET A 1 -9.88 23.09 -15.51
C MET A 1 -9.58 21.97 -14.51
N GLN A 2 -8.90 20.88 -14.89
CA GLN A 2 -8.63 19.73 -13.99
C GLN A 2 -7.79 20.05 -12.73
N GLN A 3 -6.91 21.06 -12.80
CA GLN A 3 -6.00 21.40 -11.70
C GLN A 3 -6.70 22.04 -10.49
N TYR A 4 -7.86 22.67 -10.71
CA TYR A 4 -8.70 23.18 -9.63
C TYR A 4 -9.35 22.04 -8.85
N ASP A 5 -9.89 21.04 -9.56
CA ASP A 5 -10.54 19.88 -8.93
C ASP A 5 -9.55 19.05 -8.11
N GLU A 6 -8.34 18.80 -8.65
CA GLU A 6 -7.27 18.12 -7.90
C GLU A 6 -6.87 18.89 -6.64
N TRP A 7 -6.69 20.21 -6.76
CA TRP A 7 -6.39 21.05 -5.61
C TRP A 7 -7.52 21.04 -4.58
N LEU A 8 -8.77 21.03 -5.01
CA LEU A 8 -9.93 21.00 -4.11
C LEU A 8 -9.97 19.71 -3.30
N ILE A 9 -9.69 18.57 -3.95
CA ILE A 9 -9.64 17.26 -3.32
C ILE A 9 -8.48 17.20 -2.32
N ASP A 10 -7.27 17.62 -2.72
CA ASP A 10 -6.11 17.62 -1.83
C ASP A 10 -6.30 18.57 -0.63
N PHE A 11 -6.94 19.73 -0.85
CA PHE A 11 -7.29 20.66 0.21
C PHE A 11 -8.28 20.03 1.20
N GLN A 12 -9.30 19.34 0.68
CA GLN A 12 -10.30 18.66 1.50
C GLN A 12 -9.70 17.45 2.26
N VAL A 13 -8.77 16.71 1.66
CA VAL A 13 -8.07 15.61 2.32
C VAL A 13 -7.14 16.11 3.43
N GLN A 14 -6.47 17.25 3.22
CA GLN A 14 -5.55 17.81 4.22
C GLN A 14 -6.27 18.54 5.36
N HIS A 15 -7.30 19.32 5.06
CA HIS A 15 -7.96 20.19 6.02
C HIS A 15 -9.35 19.72 6.45
N GLY A 16 -9.94 18.71 5.81
CA GLY A 16 -11.25 18.15 6.16
C GLY A 16 -12.44 19.08 5.89
N ARG A 17 -12.23 20.24 5.28
CA ARG A 17 -13.24 21.26 5.00
C ARG A 17 -13.15 21.78 3.57
N LYS A 18 -14.20 22.46 3.12
CA LYS A 18 -14.19 23.18 1.83
C LYS A 18 -13.25 24.39 1.92
N PRO A 19 -12.48 24.69 0.86
CA PRO A 19 -11.60 25.86 0.82
C PRO A 19 -12.44 27.15 0.87
N SER A 20 -11.93 28.15 1.60
CA SER A 20 -12.53 29.48 1.66
C SER A 20 -12.15 30.29 0.41
N ASP A 21 -12.97 31.26 -0.01
CA ASP A 21 -12.70 32.10 -1.19
C ASP A 21 -11.33 32.81 -1.13
N LYS A 22 -10.85 33.10 0.08
CA LYS A 22 -9.50 33.68 0.29
C LYS A 22 -8.39 32.70 -0.08
N GLU A 23 -8.53 31.44 0.31
CA GLU A 23 -7.57 30.36 0.04
C GLU A 23 -7.59 29.97 -1.43
N VAL A 24 -8.78 29.97 -2.05
CA VAL A 24 -8.94 29.78 -3.50
C VAL A 24 -8.26 30.91 -4.27
N ALA A 25 -8.39 32.16 -3.82
CA ALA A 25 -7.73 33.30 -4.47
C ALA A 25 -6.19 33.23 -4.36
N GLU A 26 -5.66 32.76 -3.24
CA GLU A 26 -4.22 32.54 -3.06
C GLU A 26 -3.68 31.38 -3.92
N ALA A 27 -4.43 30.27 -3.99
CA ALA A 27 -4.12 29.15 -4.87
C ALA A 27 -4.25 29.51 -6.35
N ALA A 28 -5.23 30.36 -6.71
CA ALA A 28 -5.40 30.85 -8.07
C ALA A 28 -4.27 31.80 -8.50
N LYS A 29 -3.78 32.67 -7.59
CA LYS A 29 -2.59 33.52 -7.84
C LYS A 29 -1.34 32.70 -8.12
N THR A 30 -1.23 31.53 -7.49
CA THR A 30 -0.13 30.58 -7.69
C THR A 30 -0.43 29.55 -8.79
N GLY A 31 -1.54 29.71 -9.52
CA GLY A 31 -1.93 28.87 -10.65
C GLY A 31 -2.24 27.41 -10.30
N PHE A 32 -2.58 27.12 -9.03
CA PHE A 32 -2.75 25.76 -8.51
C PHE A 32 -1.51 24.86 -8.70
N ALA A 33 -0.33 25.45 -8.98
CA ALA A 33 0.90 24.74 -9.34
C ALA A 33 1.44 23.86 -8.20
N LEU A 34 1.22 24.28 -6.95
CA LEU A 34 1.66 23.53 -5.77
C LEU A 34 1.04 22.12 -5.70
N SER A 35 -0.18 21.94 -6.23
CA SER A 35 -0.88 20.64 -6.20
C SER A 35 -0.45 19.70 -7.33
N SER A 36 -0.19 20.23 -8.53
CA SER A 36 0.22 19.42 -9.69
C SER A 36 1.60 18.81 -9.49
N ASP A 37 2.53 19.53 -8.86
CA ASP A 37 3.87 18.99 -8.59
C ASP A 37 3.85 17.99 -7.43
N LEU A 38 2.99 18.22 -6.43
CA LEU A 38 2.84 17.28 -5.32
C LEU A 38 2.13 15.99 -5.74
N SER A 39 1.07 16.06 -6.56
CA SER A 39 0.35 14.87 -7.05
C SER A 39 1.22 14.02 -7.97
N ARG A 40 1.99 14.67 -8.85
CA ARG A 40 2.93 14.01 -9.77
C ARG A 40 4.13 13.39 -9.04
N GLN A 41 4.63 14.03 -7.99
CA GLN A 41 5.70 13.48 -7.13
C GLN A 41 5.19 12.39 -6.16
N LYS A 42 3.97 12.51 -5.65
CA LYS A 42 3.36 11.52 -4.75
C LYS A 42 3.11 10.20 -5.47
N ASN A 43 2.69 10.23 -6.75
CA ASN A 43 2.46 9.03 -7.54
C ASN A 43 3.77 8.25 -7.83
N SER A 44 4.88 8.94 -8.13
CA SER A 44 6.16 8.27 -8.38
C SER A 44 6.74 7.64 -7.10
N LYS A 45 6.64 8.33 -5.96
CA LYS A 45 7.16 7.82 -4.68
C LYS A 45 6.29 6.71 -4.10
N PHE A 46 4.95 6.78 -4.24
CA PHE A 46 4.04 5.70 -3.83
C PHE A 46 4.28 4.42 -4.62
N ARG A 47 4.44 4.53 -5.94
CA ARG A 47 4.76 3.38 -6.79
C ARG A 47 6.13 2.77 -6.43
N GLN A 48 7.09 3.59 -6.04
CA GLN A 48 8.40 3.13 -5.58
C GLN A 48 8.34 2.41 -4.22
N VAL A 49 7.54 2.87 -3.25
CA VAL A 49 7.35 2.14 -1.98
C VAL A 49 6.48 0.88 -2.16
N LEU A 50 5.48 0.91 -3.04
CA LEU A 50 4.69 -0.28 -3.40
C LEU A 50 5.55 -1.35 -4.09
N SER A 51 6.50 -0.95 -4.94
CA SER A 51 7.46 -1.89 -5.55
C SER A 51 8.46 -2.49 -4.56
N LYS A 52 8.67 -1.86 -3.39
CA LYS A 52 9.43 -2.45 -2.29
C LYS A 52 8.60 -3.41 -1.43
N VAL A 53 7.28 -3.26 -1.43
CA VAL A 53 6.36 -4.13 -0.69
C VAL A 53 6.00 -5.40 -1.47
N GLY A 54 6.05 -5.39 -2.80
CA GLY A 54 5.60 -6.51 -3.65
C GLY A 54 6.67 -7.36 -4.33
N LEU A 55 7.86 -7.55 -3.73
CA LEU A 55 8.93 -8.37 -4.32
C LEU A 55 9.58 -9.35 -3.34
N GLY A 56 8.91 -9.66 -2.22
CA GLY A 56 9.37 -10.64 -1.22
C GLY A 56 8.56 -11.93 -1.19
N ASP A 57 7.36 -11.91 -1.77
CA ASP A 57 6.33 -12.94 -1.56
C ASP A 57 6.64 -14.29 -2.22
N LEU A 58 7.51 -14.31 -3.23
CA LEU A 58 7.87 -15.55 -3.93
C LEU A 58 8.74 -16.48 -3.07
N LYS A 59 9.62 -15.91 -2.23
CA LYS A 59 10.47 -16.71 -1.32
C LYS A 59 9.70 -17.15 -0.08
N PHE A 60 8.85 -16.27 0.46
CA PHE A 60 7.99 -16.61 1.60
C PHE A 60 7.02 -17.76 1.28
N SER A 61 6.47 -17.80 0.06
CA SER A 61 5.61 -18.90 -0.38
C SER A 61 6.31 -20.25 -0.35
N TRP A 62 7.54 -20.35 -0.87
CA TRP A 62 8.27 -21.63 -0.87
C TRP A 62 8.62 -22.12 0.54
N PHE A 63 9.10 -21.23 1.42
CA PHE A 63 9.40 -21.59 2.81
C PHE A 63 8.16 -22.03 3.58
N LEU A 64 7.03 -21.31 3.43
CA LEU A 64 5.77 -21.67 4.08
C LEU A 64 5.26 -23.03 3.61
N VAL A 65 5.36 -23.33 2.31
CA VAL A 65 4.96 -24.65 1.76
C VAL A 65 5.83 -25.77 2.34
N LEU A 66 7.14 -25.54 2.44
CA LEU A 66 8.09 -26.53 2.98
C LEU A 66 7.86 -26.79 4.47
N GLU A 67 7.53 -25.75 5.23
CA GLU A 67 7.22 -25.84 6.66
C GLU A 67 5.90 -26.60 6.92
N ILE A 68 4.85 -26.29 6.15
CA ILE A 68 3.57 -27.02 6.24
C ILE A 68 3.76 -28.50 5.86
N LEU A 69 4.53 -28.78 4.82
CA LEU A 69 4.84 -30.15 4.41
C LEU A 69 5.59 -30.92 5.51
N LEU A 70 6.57 -30.29 6.16
CA LEU A 70 7.32 -30.91 7.26
C LEU A 70 6.43 -31.21 8.47
N LEU A 71 5.54 -30.28 8.85
CA LEU A 71 4.55 -30.47 9.90
C LEU A 71 3.63 -31.66 9.62
N ILE A 72 3.14 -31.77 8.38
CA ILE A 72 2.31 -32.91 7.95
C ILE A 72 3.12 -34.22 8.05
N CYS A 73 4.38 -34.24 7.62
CA CYS A 73 5.24 -35.42 7.74
C CYS A 73 5.44 -35.86 9.19
N ILE A 74 5.69 -34.92 10.12
CA ILE A 74 5.86 -35.23 11.54
C ILE A 74 4.54 -35.75 12.14
N ALA A 75 3.41 -35.13 11.80
CA ALA A 75 2.10 -35.57 12.27
C ALA A 75 1.75 -36.99 11.77
N LEU A 76 2.00 -37.28 10.50
CA LEU A 76 1.81 -38.61 9.91
C LEU A 76 2.76 -39.63 10.54
N PHE A 77 4.02 -39.28 10.75
CA PHE A 77 4.98 -40.16 11.40
C PHE A 77 4.55 -40.47 12.84
N GLY A 78 4.17 -39.46 13.62
CA GLY A 78 3.65 -39.64 14.98
C GLY A 78 2.37 -40.46 15.01
N TYR A 79 1.48 -40.30 14.03
CA TYR A 79 0.27 -41.11 13.88
C TYR A 79 0.59 -42.57 13.59
N VAL A 80 1.45 -42.85 12.60
CA VAL A 80 1.82 -44.24 12.24
C VAL A 80 2.58 -44.92 13.35
N VAL A 81 3.54 -44.23 13.99
CA VAL A 81 4.27 -44.75 15.15
C VAL A 81 3.32 -44.99 16.32
N GLY A 82 2.46 -44.02 16.64
CA GLY A 82 1.45 -44.18 17.68
C GLY A 82 0.51 -45.36 17.43
N TYR A 83 0.18 -45.63 16.16
CA TYR A 83 -0.66 -46.76 15.77
C TYR A 83 0.07 -48.11 15.76
N LEU A 84 1.41 -48.12 15.63
CA LEU A 84 2.22 -49.34 15.69
C LEU A 84 2.54 -49.77 17.13
N PHE A 85 2.51 -48.83 18.07
CA PHE A 85 2.84 -49.02 19.48
C PHE A 85 1.60 -49.08 20.40
N ILE A 86 0.39 -48.98 19.83
CA ILE A 86 -0.89 -49.28 20.49
C ILE A 86 -1.32 -50.72 20.15
#